data_AF-A0A951PNG1-F1
#
_entry.id   AF-A0A951PNG1-F1
#
_cell.length_a   1.000
_cell.length_b   1.000
_cell.length_c   1.000
_cell.angle_alpha   90.00
_cell.angle_beta   90.00
_cell.angle_gamma   90.00
#
_symmetry.space_group_name_H-M   'P 1'
#
loop_
_entity.id
_entity.type
_entity.pdbx_description
1 polymer ?
#
loop_
_entity_poly.entity_id
_entity_poly.type
_entity_poly.pdbx_seq_one_letter_code
_entity_poly.pdbx_strand_id
1 'polypeptide(L)'
;MDSRNLLILTVYFIIVTYVFYQAYKSLDSQITVEVDSEDLSNRLESNTLEDQSIGELMGISFKLKPSYKLEDFKTLPITIKNTSQESTITVDWKQCSITDFDGVAQRVIRVVSATTEQKIAQEPSLVLPSQTIKEEVSNEDLIAPLFKTDKLKKAAQNNGKFFFRLIFRISDPIVNVEQGYNLRLPFIVKKLRLKKALTLALKPKKSKK
;
A
#
# COMPACT_ATOMS: atom_id res chain seq x y z
N MET A 1 -53.88 -6.10 20.51
CA MET A 1 -52.52 -5.58 20.75
C MET A 1 -52.63 -4.09 21.02
N ASP A 2 -52.14 -3.60 22.16
CA ASP A 2 -52.21 -2.17 22.51
C ASP A 2 -51.46 -1.31 21.49
N SER A 3 -52.06 -0.20 21.06
CA SER A 3 -51.46 0.77 20.13
C SER A 3 -50.09 1.29 20.60
N ARG A 4 -49.86 1.34 21.92
CA ARG A 4 -48.56 1.66 22.53
C ARG A 4 -47.51 0.59 22.24
N ASN A 5 -47.87 -0.69 22.31
CA ASN A 5 -46.95 -1.79 22.01
C ASN A 5 -46.61 -1.82 20.53
N LEU A 6 -47.58 -1.51 19.65
CA LEU A 6 -47.35 -1.38 18.22
C LEU A 6 -46.42 -0.18 17.89
N LEU A 7 -46.60 0.96 18.57
CA LEU A 7 -45.74 2.13 18.43
C LEU A 7 -44.30 1.82 18.86
N ILE A 8 -44.12 1.22 20.03
CA ILE A 8 -42.80 0.83 20.56
C ILE A 8 -42.11 -0.14 19.59
N LEU A 9 -42.82 -1.15 19.10
CA LEU A 9 -42.29 -2.11 18.14
C LEU A 9 -41.86 -1.45 16.83
N THR A 10 -42.66 -0.51 16.32
CA THR A 10 -42.36 0.21 15.08
C THR A 10 -41.11 1.07 15.24
N VAL A 11 -41.01 1.84 16.33
CA VAL A 11 -39.82 2.65 16.62
C VAL A 11 -38.58 1.77 16.80
N TYR A 12 -38.72 0.63 17.47
CA TYR A 12 -37.64 -0.35 17.59
C TYR A 12 -37.12 -0.82 16.23
N PHE A 13 -38.01 -1.24 15.32
CA PHE A 13 -37.60 -1.65 13.98
C PHE A 13 -36.92 -0.54 13.20
N ILE A 14 -37.39 0.71 13.31
CA ILE A 14 -36.76 1.87 12.65
C ILE A 14 -35.34 2.06 13.19
N ILE A 15 -35.15 2.07 14.50
CA ILE A 15 -33.83 2.26 15.12
C ILE A 15 -32.89 1.12 14.72
N VAL A 16 -33.34 -0.12 14.84
CA VAL A 16 -32.53 -1.30 14.49
C VAL A 16 -32.11 -1.24 13.02
N THR A 17 -33.06 -0.99 12.11
CA THR A 17 -32.79 -0.85 10.67
C THR A 17 -31.81 0.28 10.40
N TYR A 18 -31.96 1.42 11.07
CA TYR A 18 -31.06 2.57 10.93
C TYR A 18 -29.63 2.23 11.38
N VAL A 19 -29.47 1.56 12.53
CA VAL A 19 -28.16 1.13 13.03
C VAL A 19 -27.50 0.15 12.07
N PHE A 20 -28.23 -0.85 11.56
CA PHE A 20 -27.70 -1.78 10.56
C PHE A 20 -27.31 -1.09 9.26
N TYR A 21 -28.12 -0.13 8.79
CA TYR A 21 -27.80 0.68 7.61
C TYR A 21 -26.53 1.50 7.82
N GLN A 22 -26.37 2.14 8.97
CA GLN A 22 -25.16 2.91 9.30
C GLN A 22 -23.92 2.01 9.40
N ALA A 23 -24.05 0.82 9.99
CA ALA A 23 -22.98 -0.17 10.03
C ALA A 23 -22.57 -0.63 8.62
N TYR A 24 -23.55 -0.93 7.75
CA TYR A 24 -23.29 -1.29 6.36
C TYR A 24 -22.55 -0.18 5.60
N LYS A 25 -23.01 1.07 5.73
CA LYS A 25 -22.38 2.24 5.08
C LYS A 25 -20.94 2.45 5.55
N SER A 26 -20.67 2.26 6.85
CA SER A 26 -19.32 2.35 7.41
C SER A 26 -18.37 1.32 6.77
N LEU A 27 -18.83 0.10 6.54
CA LEU A 27 -18.04 -0.96 5.90
C LEU A 27 -17.83 -0.72 4.40
N ASP A 28 -18.82 -0.16 3.71
CA ASP A 28 -18.72 0.14 2.28
C ASP A 28 -17.67 1.24 1.98
N SER A 29 -17.34 2.06 2.98
CA SER A 29 -16.26 3.06 2.90
C SER A 29 -14.86 2.50 3.22
N GLN A 30 -14.74 1.20 3.47
CA GLN A 30 -13.47 0.56 3.82
C GLN A 30 -13.00 -0.46 2.77
N ILE A 31 -11.69 -0.45 2.54
CA ILE A 31 -10.99 -1.34 1.62
C ILE A 31 -9.85 -2.06 2.32
N THR A 32 -9.41 -3.17 1.74
CA THR A 32 -8.15 -3.83 2.08
C THR A 32 -7.25 -3.74 0.85
N VAL A 33 -5.98 -3.41 1.06
CA VAL A 33 -4.94 -3.46 0.04
C VAL A 33 -4.00 -4.61 0.39
N GLU A 34 -3.73 -5.48 -0.58
CA GLU A 34 -2.86 -6.64 -0.43
C GLU A 34 -1.80 -6.61 -1.54
N VAL A 35 -0.56 -6.98 -1.21
CA VAL A 35 0.50 -7.18 -2.21
C VAL A 35 0.34 -8.59 -2.77
N ASP A 36 0.48 -8.74 -4.08
CA ASP A 36 0.57 -10.06 -4.70
C ASP A 36 1.95 -10.65 -4.39
N SER A 37 2.08 -11.30 -3.23
CA SER A 37 3.38 -11.77 -2.73
C SER A 37 3.99 -12.85 -3.61
N GLU A 38 3.15 -13.68 -4.24
CA GLU A 38 3.61 -14.73 -5.17
C GLU A 38 4.19 -14.09 -6.44
N ASP A 39 3.49 -13.13 -7.05
CA ASP A 39 4.02 -12.40 -8.21
C ASP A 39 5.26 -11.57 -7.86
N LEU A 40 5.32 -10.99 -6.65
CA LEU A 40 6.53 -10.29 -6.15
C LEU A 40 7.73 -11.24 -6.08
N SER A 41 7.59 -12.39 -5.42
CA SER A 41 8.67 -13.39 -5.32
C SER A 41 9.13 -13.87 -6.69
N ASN A 42 8.19 -14.23 -7.57
CA ASN A 42 8.49 -14.68 -8.93
C ASN A 42 9.27 -13.60 -9.72
N ARG A 43 8.90 -12.31 -9.56
CA ARG A 43 9.63 -11.22 -10.23
C ARG A 43 11.03 -11.01 -9.67
N LEU A 44 11.21 -11.13 -8.36
CA LEU A 44 12.52 -11.00 -7.74
C LEU A 44 13.46 -12.15 -8.14
N GLU A 45 12.91 -13.35 -8.36
CA GLU A 45 13.67 -14.53 -8.78
C GLU A 45 13.97 -14.51 -10.29
N SER A 46 13.02 -14.06 -11.12
CA SER A 46 13.17 -14.02 -12.58
C SER A 46 14.15 -12.97 -13.11
N ASN A 47 14.47 -11.95 -12.30
CA ASN A 47 15.47 -10.96 -12.66
C ASN A 47 16.79 -11.36 -12.01
N THR A 48 17.82 -11.60 -12.82
CA THR A 48 19.12 -12.08 -12.37
C THR A 48 20.24 -11.07 -12.66
N LEU A 49 21.22 -11.07 -11.77
CA LEU A 49 22.50 -10.38 -11.80
C LEU A 49 23.59 -11.43 -11.71
N GLU A 50 24.37 -11.65 -12.76
CA GLU A 50 25.57 -12.51 -12.68
C GLU A 50 25.33 -13.85 -11.94
N ASP A 51 24.26 -14.56 -12.34
CA ASP A 51 23.80 -15.83 -11.75
C ASP A 51 23.19 -15.78 -10.34
N GLN A 52 23.06 -14.59 -9.74
CA GLN A 52 22.31 -14.35 -8.49
C GLN A 52 20.95 -13.71 -8.78
N SER A 53 19.91 -14.16 -8.08
CA SER A 53 18.60 -13.52 -8.18
C SER A 53 18.58 -12.17 -7.45
N ILE A 54 17.78 -11.21 -7.93
CA ILE A 54 17.57 -9.96 -7.18
C ILE A 54 17.00 -10.24 -5.79
N GLY A 55 16.20 -11.31 -5.65
CA GLY A 55 15.67 -11.75 -4.35
C GLY A 55 16.74 -12.11 -3.31
N GLU A 56 17.91 -12.58 -3.73
CA GLU A 56 19.05 -12.86 -2.85
C GLU A 56 19.78 -11.57 -2.44
N LEU A 57 19.80 -10.57 -3.31
CA LEU A 57 20.49 -9.30 -3.10
C LEU A 57 19.63 -8.25 -2.37
N MET A 58 18.31 -8.34 -2.48
CA MET A 58 17.38 -7.33 -1.99
C MET A 58 16.05 -7.93 -1.52
N GLY A 59 15.66 -7.58 -0.30
CA GLY A 59 14.32 -7.83 0.24
C GLY A 59 13.42 -6.60 0.12
N ILE A 60 12.25 -6.74 -0.49
CA ILE A 60 11.22 -5.69 -0.57
C ILE A 60 9.96 -6.12 0.17
N SER A 61 9.43 -5.27 1.04
CA SER A 61 8.18 -5.55 1.76
C SER A 61 7.34 -4.30 2.01
N PHE A 62 6.02 -4.49 2.15
CA PHE A 62 5.06 -3.42 2.37
C PHE A 62 4.26 -3.67 3.66
N LYS A 63 4.28 -2.70 4.58
CA LYS A 63 3.58 -2.80 5.86
C LYS A 63 2.19 -2.19 5.78
N LEU A 64 1.29 -2.87 5.08
CA LEU A 64 -0.08 -2.41 4.88
C LEU A 64 -0.96 -2.62 6.12
N LYS A 65 -1.87 -1.67 6.37
CA LYS A 65 -2.91 -1.79 7.40
C LYS A 65 -3.95 -2.84 6.96
N PRO A 66 -4.61 -3.52 7.92
CA PRO A 66 -5.65 -4.51 7.60
C PRO A 66 -6.84 -3.94 6.81
N SER A 67 -7.15 -2.66 7.04
CA SER A 67 -8.11 -1.90 6.24
C SER A 67 -7.75 -0.43 6.23
N TYR A 68 -8.28 0.27 5.23
CA TYR A 68 -8.20 1.71 5.03
C TYR A 68 -9.60 2.24 4.74
N LYS A 69 -9.92 3.42 5.24
CA LYS A 69 -11.02 4.19 4.64
C LYS A 69 -10.57 4.67 3.26
N LEU A 70 -11.51 4.83 2.33
CA LEU A 70 -11.21 5.30 0.98
C LEU A 70 -10.42 6.63 0.97
N GLU A 71 -10.73 7.53 1.89
CA GLU A 71 -10.09 8.85 2.04
C GLU A 71 -8.73 8.83 2.76
N ASP A 72 -8.44 7.74 3.50
CA ASP A 72 -7.25 7.63 4.34
C ASP A 72 -6.10 6.87 3.65
N PHE A 73 -6.35 6.29 2.47
CA PHE A 73 -5.32 5.59 1.71
C PHE A 73 -4.49 6.59 0.89
N LYS A 74 -3.56 7.27 1.59
CA LYS A 74 -2.71 8.34 1.03
C LYS A 74 -1.30 7.87 0.72
N THR A 75 -0.71 7.08 1.61
CA THR A 75 0.70 6.66 1.50
C THR A 75 0.83 5.15 1.38
N LEU A 76 1.89 4.74 0.70
CA LEU A 76 2.33 3.37 0.56
C LEU A 76 3.66 3.20 1.32
N PRO A 77 3.67 2.49 2.47
CA PRO A 77 4.90 2.22 3.20
C PRO A 77 5.70 1.12 2.51
N ILE A 78 6.95 1.42 2.15
CA ILE A 78 7.88 0.49 1.55
C ILE A 78 9.09 0.27 2.46
N THR A 79 9.51 -0.98 2.61
CA THR A 79 10.74 -1.36 3.30
C THR A 79 11.64 -2.08 2.32
N ILE A 80 12.84 -1.56 2.16
CA ILE A 80 13.88 -2.11 1.29
C ILE A 80 15.04 -2.53 2.18
N LYS A 81 15.41 -3.80 2.10
CA LYS A 81 16.56 -4.38 2.79
C LYS A 81 17.58 -4.79 1.74
N ASN A 82 18.80 -4.28 1.84
CA ASN A 82 19.92 -4.81 1.09
C ASN A 82 20.43 -6.05 1.85
N THR A 83 20.35 -7.22 1.22
CA THR A 83 20.84 -8.49 1.76
C THR A 83 22.21 -8.86 1.22
N SER A 84 22.74 -8.10 0.25
CA SER A 84 24.12 -8.24 -0.21
C SER A 84 25.12 -7.87 0.88
N GLN A 85 26.31 -8.47 0.78
CA GLN A 85 27.46 -8.19 1.66
C GLN A 85 28.36 -7.07 1.12
N GLU A 86 28.31 -6.79 -0.18
CA GLU A 86 29.30 -5.94 -0.86
C GLU A 86 28.64 -4.92 -1.79
N SER A 87 27.58 -5.32 -2.50
CA SER A 87 26.87 -4.45 -3.43
C SER A 87 26.05 -3.38 -2.71
N THR A 88 26.03 -2.18 -3.28
CA THR A 88 25.19 -1.06 -2.82
C THR A 88 23.97 -0.89 -3.72
N ILE A 89 22.81 -0.57 -3.13
CA ILE A 89 21.58 -0.35 -3.87
C ILE A 89 21.20 1.13 -3.83
N THR A 90 20.97 1.73 -5.00
CA THR A 90 20.53 3.11 -5.14
C THR A 90 19.11 3.14 -5.70
N VAL A 91 18.15 3.67 -4.95
CA VAL A 91 16.75 3.76 -5.37
C VAL A 91 16.47 5.13 -5.97
N ASP A 92 16.02 5.17 -7.23
CA ASP A 92 15.74 6.41 -7.96
C ASP A 92 14.26 6.76 -7.90
N TRP A 93 13.87 7.49 -6.86
CA TRP A 93 12.47 7.86 -6.61
C TRP A 93 11.89 8.76 -7.69
N LYS A 94 12.72 9.57 -8.38
CA LYS A 94 12.24 10.47 -9.46
C LYS A 94 11.71 9.69 -10.65
N GLN A 95 12.23 8.48 -10.86
CA GLN A 95 11.84 7.58 -11.95
C GLN A 95 10.78 6.54 -11.53
N CYS A 96 10.48 6.46 -10.23
CA CYS A 96 9.42 5.60 -9.72
C CYS A 96 8.04 6.17 -10.07
N SER A 97 7.06 5.27 -10.25
CA SER A 97 5.69 5.65 -10.59
C SER A 97 4.66 4.71 -10.00
N ILE A 98 3.43 5.20 -9.82
CA ILE A 98 2.26 4.40 -9.49
C ILE A 98 1.31 4.45 -10.67
N THR A 99 0.92 3.30 -11.18
CA THR A 99 -0.08 3.17 -12.24
C THR A 99 -1.42 2.84 -11.61
N ASP A 100 -2.42 3.67 -11.87
CA ASP A 100 -3.78 3.48 -11.37
C ASP A 100 -4.52 2.33 -12.07
N PHE A 101 -5.78 2.13 -11.67
CA PHE A 101 -6.64 1.04 -12.16
C PHE A 101 -7.01 1.16 -13.65
N ASP A 102 -6.85 2.34 -14.25
CA ASP A 102 -7.14 2.62 -15.65
C ASP A 102 -5.86 2.64 -16.50
N GLY A 103 -4.70 2.33 -15.91
CA GLY A 103 -3.41 2.34 -16.60
C GLY A 103 -2.72 3.71 -16.63
N VAL A 104 -3.23 4.71 -15.92
CA VAL A 104 -2.63 6.05 -15.86
C VAL A 104 -1.48 6.02 -14.86
N ALA A 105 -0.26 6.24 -15.36
CA ALA A 105 0.93 6.35 -14.53
C ALA A 105 1.07 7.76 -13.96
N GLN A 106 1.37 7.84 -12.67
CA GLN A 106 1.63 9.07 -11.94
C GLN A 106 2.98 8.96 -11.24
N ARG A 107 3.66 10.10 -11.10
CA ARG A 107 4.96 10.16 -10.43
C ARG A 107 4.79 9.87 -8.94
N VAL A 108 5.78 9.16 -8.40
CA VAL A 108 5.90 8.90 -6.98
C VAL A 108 6.79 9.95 -6.33
N ILE A 109 6.42 10.36 -5.12
CA ILE A 109 7.26 11.15 -4.23
C ILE A 109 7.40 10.46 -2.88
N ARG A 110 8.58 10.56 -2.28
CA ARG A 110 8.78 10.22 -0.87
C ARG A 110 8.11 11.26 0.02
N VAL A 111 7.43 10.77 1.04
CA VAL A 111 6.85 11.56 2.12
C VAL A 111 7.91 11.72 3.20
N VAL A 112 8.45 12.93 3.34
CA VAL A 112 9.43 13.24 4.38
C VAL A 112 8.71 14.05 5.46
N SER A 113 8.65 13.51 6.67
CA SER A 113 7.81 13.99 7.78
C SER A 113 8.08 15.42 8.28
N ALA A 114 9.06 16.12 7.70
CA ALA A 114 9.53 17.41 8.20
C ALA A 114 8.83 18.64 7.60
N THR A 115 8.12 18.53 6.47
CA THR A 115 7.55 19.73 5.82
C THR A 115 6.35 19.40 4.93
N THR A 116 5.26 20.14 5.12
CA THR A 116 4.12 20.26 4.18
C THR A 116 4.49 20.94 2.87
N GLU A 117 5.76 21.35 2.72
CA GLU A 117 6.27 22.03 1.54
C GLU A 117 6.68 21.03 0.45
N GLN A 118 6.04 21.19 -0.70
CA GLN A 118 6.08 20.37 -1.91
C GLN A 118 7.46 20.29 -2.61
N LYS A 119 8.55 20.77 -1.98
CA LYS A 119 9.87 21.00 -2.57
C LYS A 119 11.01 20.24 -1.90
N ILE A 120 10.74 19.12 -1.25
CA ILE A 120 11.82 18.28 -0.73
C ILE A 120 12.50 17.57 -1.90
N ALA A 121 13.82 17.73 -2.00
CA ALA A 121 14.62 17.10 -3.02
C ALA A 121 14.37 15.59 -3.00
N GLN A 122 13.81 15.07 -4.10
CA GLN A 122 13.60 13.63 -4.31
C GLN A 122 14.93 12.97 -4.68
N GLU A 123 15.91 13.10 -3.79
CA GLU A 123 17.24 12.51 -3.96
C GLU A 123 17.16 10.98 -3.93
N PRO A 124 17.99 10.26 -4.68
CA PRO A 124 18.04 8.82 -4.57
C PRO A 124 18.32 8.35 -3.13
N SER A 125 17.69 7.26 -2.69
CA SER A 125 18.08 6.62 -1.43
C SER A 125 19.22 5.65 -1.68
N LEU A 126 20.31 5.79 -0.94
CA LEU A 126 21.40 4.82 -0.91
C LEU A 126 21.14 3.79 0.19
N VAL A 127 21.25 2.50 -0.13
CA VAL A 127 21.08 1.38 0.79
C VAL A 127 22.37 0.57 0.77
N LEU A 128 23.20 0.77 1.79
CA LEU A 128 24.47 0.09 1.96
C LEU A 128 24.26 -1.41 2.22
N PRO A 129 25.31 -2.25 2.05
CA PRO A 129 25.25 -3.66 2.38
C PRO A 129 24.67 -3.93 3.78
N SER A 130 23.81 -4.94 3.87
CA SER A 130 23.08 -5.32 5.11
C SER A 130 22.18 -4.22 5.71
N GLN A 131 22.02 -3.06 5.06
CA GLN A 131 21.18 -1.97 5.57
C GLN A 131 19.71 -2.19 5.21
N THR A 132 18.82 -1.61 6.01
CA THR A 132 17.38 -1.54 5.72
C THR A 132 16.93 -0.08 5.76
N ILE A 133 16.27 0.38 4.70
CA ILE A 133 15.56 1.65 4.67
C ILE A 133 14.05 1.43 4.77
N LYS A 134 13.35 2.38 5.38
CA LYS A 134 11.90 2.41 5.50
C LYS A 134 11.44 3.77 5.03
N GLU A 135 10.65 3.77 3.97
CA GLU A 135 10.18 4.99 3.33
C GLU A 135 8.67 4.93 3.20
N GLU A 136 8.03 6.09 3.24
CA GLU A 136 6.64 6.23 2.83
C GLU A 136 6.59 6.97 1.50
N VAL A 137 5.82 6.44 0.55
CA VAL A 137 5.69 7.06 -0.77
C VAL A 137 4.24 7.40 -1.07
N SER A 138 4.03 8.46 -1.84
CA SER A 138 2.71 8.94 -2.28
C SER A 138 2.77 9.41 -3.73
N ASN A 139 1.62 9.81 -4.28
CA ASN A 139 1.58 10.69 -5.44
C ASN A 139 1.95 12.13 -5.04
N GLU A 140 1.98 13.04 -6.01
CA GLU A 140 2.36 14.45 -5.80
C GLU A 140 1.38 15.25 -4.91
N ASP A 141 0.20 14.71 -4.63
CA ASP A 141 -0.80 15.32 -3.76
C ASP A 141 -0.83 14.59 -2.39
N LEU A 142 -0.04 15.10 -1.44
CA LEU A 142 0.07 14.52 -0.10
C LEU A 142 -1.20 14.69 0.75
N ILE A 143 -2.10 15.58 0.36
CA ILE A 143 -3.33 15.87 1.11
C ILE A 143 -4.44 14.93 0.65
N ALA A 144 -4.56 14.72 -0.67
CA ALA A 144 -5.55 13.84 -1.24
C ALA A 144 -5.21 12.35 -1.04
N PRO A 145 -6.20 11.45 -1.19
CA PRO A 145 -5.95 10.03 -1.29
C PRO A 145 -5.12 9.71 -2.53
N LEU A 146 -4.35 8.62 -2.46
CA LEU A 146 -3.46 8.16 -3.52
C LEU A 146 -4.19 7.95 -4.85
N PHE A 147 -5.47 7.54 -4.76
CA PHE A 147 -6.38 7.38 -5.87
C PHE A 147 -7.70 8.09 -5.58
N LYS A 148 -8.38 8.58 -6.62
CA LYS A 148 -9.75 9.09 -6.48
C LYS A 148 -10.63 8.05 -5.79
N THR A 149 -11.40 8.48 -4.78
CA THR A 149 -12.22 7.60 -3.92
C THR A 149 -13.20 6.75 -4.73
N ASP A 150 -13.82 7.32 -5.77
CA ASP A 150 -14.74 6.60 -6.67
C ASP A 150 -14.04 5.49 -7.46
N LYS A 151 -12.85 5.77 -8.00
CA LYS A 151 -12.04 4.78 -8.71
C LYS A 151 -11.62 3.65 -7.76
N LEU A 152 -11.17 4.01 -6.56
CA LEU A 152 -10.73 3.08 -5.53
C LEU A 152 -11.89 2.18 -5.07
N LYS A 153 -13.09 2.74 -4.90
CA LYS A 153 -14.31 1.99 -4.56
C LYS A 153 -14.70 1.01 -5.67
N LYS A 154 -14.70 1.45 -6.93
CA LYS A 154 -15.00 0.59 -8.10
C LYS A 154 -13.97 -0.54 -8.23
N ALA A 155 -12.69 -0.24 -8.04
CA ALA A 155 -11.62 -1.23 -8.04
C ALA A 155 -11.82 -2.26 -6.93
N ALA A 156 -12.15 -1.83 -5.70
CA ALA A 156 -12.37 -2.72 -4.56
C ALA A 156 -13.50 -3.75 -4.80
N GLN A 157 -14.52 -3.40 -5.60
CA GLN A 157 -15.63 -4.30 -5.94
C GLN A 157 -15.19 -5.43 -6.88
N ASN A 158 -14.22 -5.17 -7.76
CA ASN A 158 -13.77 -6.09 -8.81
C ASN A 158 -12.37 -6.68 -8.57
N ASN A 159 -11.83 -6.54 -7.36
CA ASN A 159 -10.44 -6.90 -7.03
C ASN A 159 -9.42 -6.23 -7.97
N GLY A 160 -9.65 -4.95 -8.29
CA GLY A 160 -8.83 -4.17 -9.20
C GLY A 160 -7.37 -4.10 -8.76
N LYS A 161 -6.48 -4.10 -9.75
CA LYS A 161 -5.04 -4.03 -9.52
C LYS A 161 -4.50 -2.64 -9.85
N PHE A 162 -3.60 -2.14 -9.00
CA PHE A 162 -2.73 -1.02 -9.33
C PHE A 162 -1.29 -1.49 -9.25
N PHE A 163 -0.35 -0.73 -9.82
CA PHE A 163 1.05 -1.12 -9.87
C PHE A 163 1.96 -0.05 -9.33
N PHE A 164 2.94 -0.44 -8.53
CA PHE A 164 4.06 0.41 -8.15
C PHE A 164 5.29 0.00 -8.95
N ARG A 165 5.87 0.93 -9.70
CA ARG A 165 7.09 0.73 -10.46
C ARG A 165 8.26 1.29 -9.65
N LEU A 166 9.11 0.39 -9.17
CA LEU A 166 10.34 0.71 -8.45
C LEU A 166 11.53 0.68 -9.42
N ILE A 167 12.28 1.77 -9.47
CA ILE A 167 13.53 1.87 -10.23
C ILE A 167 14.69 1.96 -9.25
N PHE A 168 15.67 1.09 -9.42
CA PHE A 168 16.87 1.07 -8.59
C PHE A 168 18.07 0.63 -9.41
N ARG A 169 19.27 0.92 -8.90
CA ARG A 169 20.54 0.50 -9.46
C ARG A 169 21.29 -0.30 -8.40
N ILE A 170 21.95 -1.37 -8.81
CA ILE A 170 22.86 -2.13 -7.96
C ILE A 170 24.27 -1.86 -8.47
N SER A 171 25.15 -1.41 -7.59
CA SER A 171 26.56 -1.17 -7.88
C SER A 171 27.40 -2.16 -7.08
N ASP A 172 28.19 -2.94 -7.80
CA ASP A 172 29.18 -3.83 -7.20
C ASP A 172 30.54 -3.12 -7.15
N PRO A 173 31.16 -2.96 -5.97
CA PRO A 173 32.43 -2.26 -5.82
C PRO A 173 33.62 -3.05 -6.40
N ILE A 174 33.51 -4.37 -6.56
CA ILE A 174 34.58 -5.24 -7.06
C ILE A 174 34.64 -5.18 -8.58
N VAL A 175 33.48 -5.29 -9.24
CA VAL A 175 33.38 -5.32 -10.71
C VAL A 175 33.29 -3.90 -11.29
N ASN A 176 32.99 -2.90 -10.46
CA ASN A 176 32.73 -1.50 -10.85
C ASN A 176 31.63 -1.40 -11.93
N VAL A 177 30.65 -2.30 -11.85
CA VAL A 177 29.48 -2.34 -12.72
C VAL A 177 28.29 -1.79 -11.96
N GLU A 178 27.57 -0.87 -12.59
CA GLU A 178 26.28 -0.37 -12.10
C GLU A 178 25.19 -0.83 -13.07
N GLN A 179 24.25 -1.63 -12.57
CA GLN A 179 23.15 -2.15 -13.39
C GLN A 179 21.81 -1.66 -12.87
N GLY A 180 21.00 -1.14 -13.78
CA GLY A 180 19.67 -0.60 -13.50
C GLY A 180 18.57 -1.65 -13.62
N TYR A 181 17.65 -1.61 -12.66
CA TYR A 181 16.52 -2.51 -12.53
C TYR A 181 15.20 -1.76 -12.49
N ASN A 182 14.19 -2.43 -13.03
CA ASN A 182 12.83 -1.94 -13.09
C ASN A 182 11.86 -3.02 -12.64
N LEU A 183 11.33 -2.85 -11.44
CA LEU A 183 10.44 -3.81 -10.82
C LEU A 183 9.03 -3.25 -10.76
N ARG A 184 8.09 -3.92 -11.44
CA ARG A 184 6.67 -3.57 -11.42
C ARG A 184 5.94 -4.47 -10.42
N LEU A 185 5.42 -3.88 -9.36
CA LEU A 185 4.84 -4.57 -8.21
C LEU A 185 3.32 -4.39 -8.21
N PRO A 186 2.53 -5.47 -8.36
CA PRO A 186 1.08 -5.39 -8.31
C PRO A 186 0.54 -5.34 -6.88
N PHE A 187 -0.51 -4.55 -6.72
CA PHE A 187 -1.32 -4.48 -5.51
C PHE A 187 -2.77 -4.74 -5.87
N ILE A 188 -3.46 -5.50 -5.03
CA ILE A 188 -4.86 -5.84 -5.21
C ILE A 188 -5.68 -5.07 -4.17
N VAL A 189 -6.68 -4.34 -4.64
CA VAL A 189 -7.63 -3.65 -3.77
C VAL A 189 -8.91 -4.47 -3.67
N LYS A 190 -9.33 -4.79 -2.45
CA LYS A 190 -10.52 -5.60 -2.16
C LYS A 190 -11.48 -4.86 -1.26
N LYS A 191 -12.78 -5.06 -1.46
CA LYS A 191 -13.81 -4.61 -0.50
C LYS A 191 -13.62 -5.32 0.84
N LEU A 192 -13.73 -4.59 1.94
CA LEU A 192 -13.71 -5.19 3.27
C LEU A 192 -14.97 -6.04 3.48
N ARG A 193 -14.81 -7.37 3.56
CA ARG A 193 -15.93 -8.28 3.84
C ARG A 193 -16.36 -8.19 5.30
N LEU A 194 -17.68 -8.27 5.55
CA LEU A 194 -18.27 -8.16 6.89
C LEU A 194 -17.64 -9.12 7.91
N LYS A 195 -17.39 -10.39 7.52
CA LYS A 195 -16.70 -11.37 8.37
C LYS A 195 -15.31 -10.87 8.81
N LYS A 196 -14.52 -10.34 7.88
CA LYS A 196 -13.18 -9.79 8.16
C LYS A 196 -13.29 -8.53 9.03
N ALA A 197 -14.29 -7.68 8.78
CA ALA A 197 -14.54 -6.48 9.58
C ALA A 197 -14.92 -6.81 11.04
N LEU A 198 -15.80 -7.79 11.25
CA LEU A 198 -16.17 -8.25 12.59
C LEU A 198 -14.95 -8.80 13.33
N THR A 199 -14.12 -9.61 12.67
CA THR A 199 -12.88 -10.10 13.30
C THR A 199 -11.90 -8.98 13.62
N LEU A 200 -11.91 -7.89 12.86
CA LEU A 200 -11.07 -6.73 13.13
C LEU A 200 -11.60 -5.92 14.33
N ALA A 201 -12.91 -5.71 14.40
CA ALA A 201 -13.58 -4.98 15.47
C ALA A 201 -13.51 -5.71 16.83
N LEU A 202 -13.57 -7.04 16.81
CA LEU A 202 -13.52 -7.90 18.00
C LEU A 202 -12.09 -8.20 18.46
N LYS A 203 -11.06 -7.88 17.67
CA LYS A 203 -9.66 -8.03 18.10
C LYS A 203 -9.37 -7.02 19.21
N PRO A 204 -8.95 -7.45 20.41
CA PRO A 204 -8.61 -6.54 21.49
C PRO A 204 -7.48 -5.62 21.02
N LYS A 205 -7.71 -4.31 21.17
CA LYS A 205 -6.71 -3.29 20.85
C LYS A 205 -5.55 -3.52 21.82
N LYS A 206 -4.41 -4.05 21.35
CA LYS A 206 -3.20 -4.17 22.18
C LYS A 206 -2.92 -2.79 22.77
N SER A 207 -3.06 -2.63 24.09
CA SER A 207 -2.70 -1.38 24.75
C SER A 207 -1.21 -1.17 24.51
N LYS A 208 -0.83 -0.04 23.92
CA LYS A 208 0.55 0.39 23.94
C LYS A 208 0.91 0.59 25.42
N LYS A 209 1.79 -0.25 25.94
CA LYS A 209 2.52 0.02 27.18
C LYS A 209 3.60 1.06 26.87
#